data_AF-A0AAW1T2L1-F1
#
_entry.id   AF-A0AAW1T2L1-F1
#
_cell.length_a   1.000
_cell.length_b   1.000
_cell.length_c   1.000
_cell.angle_alpha   90.00
_cell.angle_beta   90.00
_cell.angle_gamma   90.00
#
_symmetry.space_group_name_H-M   'P 1'
#
loop_
_entity.id
_entity.type
_entity.pdbx_description
1 polymer ?
#
loop_
_entity_poly.entity_id
_entity_poly.type
_entity_poly.pdbx_seq_one_letter_code
_entity_poly.pdbx_strand_id
1 'polypeptide(L)'
;MANTLKKKSFKIEPFKHPVKQDPNYGEKTWKVLESAIHEINNHNASGLSFEELYRNAYNMVINKFGDRLYTGLQDTIRVHLQGIAQRIDEAQGEGFLRELKLRWGNHNKSMQMIRDILMYMDRIYVKHQNKTPVHQLGLDLWRDLVIYDANIEGRLRSNLLNLVQRERNGEMIDRALFKSITTMLMDLGPDVYRREFEDAYLAKASEFFKVEAQEYISTCNCPDYLQRAEARLREESERVQNYLDSISEPKITSVVETELILHQMRPLVEMENSGLVALLQQDQNEDLARMHTLFRRVQGGHDLIRTIMSEHLRKTGRQLVEDPERNKDPVDFVQRLLAEKDKFDRIILRAFGSDKTFQNVLNSAFEHFINLNQRSPEFISLFMDDKLRKGLKGMNEDDVETVLDKVMMLFRFLQEKDVFEKYYKQHLAKRLLSGRVVSDDAERSLLVKLKTECGYQFTSK
;
A
#
# COMPACT_ATOMS: atom_id res chain seq x y z
N MET A 1 82.16 26.82 -5.77
CA MET A 1 81.88 26.16 -4.48
C MET A 1 80.53 25.49 -4.57
N ALA A 2 80.50 24.17 -4.71
CA ALA A 2 79.26 23.38 -4.67
C ALA A 2 79.55 22.13 -3.81
N ASN A 3 79.04 22.14 -2.58
CA ASN A 3 79.29 21.11 -1.57
C ASN A 3 78.16 20.08 -1.63
N THR A 4 78.38 18.97 -2.34
CA THR A 4 77.42 17.86 -2.42
C THR A 4 77.57 16.98 -1.19
N LEU A 5 76.72 17.18 -0.19
CA LEU A 5 76.60 16.30 0.98
C LEU A 5 76.10 14.92 0.54
N LYS A 6 77.00 13.93 0.50
CA LYS A 6 76.64 12.51 0.34
C LYS A 6 75.74 12.07 1.51
N LYS A 7 74.48 11.73 1.24
CA LYS A 7 73.61 11.01 2.18
C LYS A 7 74.29 9.69 2.56
N LYS A 8 74.75 9.57 3.82
CA LYS A 8 75.18 8.29 4.40
C LYS A 8 73.95 7.37 4.50
N SER A 9 73.94 6.23 3.82
CA SER A 9 72.94 5.20 4.08
C SER A 9 73.24 4.54 5.42
N PHE A 10 72.30 4.58 6.36
CA PHE A 10 72.39 3.77 7.57
C PHE A 10 72.30 2.29 7.19
N LYS A 11 73.39 1.54 7.38
CA LYS A 11 73.38 0.07 7.35
C LYS A 11 73.25 -0.42 8.79
N ILE A 12 72.10 -1.02 9.10
CA ILE A 12 71.88 -1.70 10.39
C ILE A 12 72.65 -3.03 10.32
N GLU A 13 73.59 -3.24 11.24
CA GLU A 13 74.30 -4.53 11.34
C GLU A 13 73.33 -5.62 11.79
N PRO A 14 73.35 -6.81 11.15
CA PRO A 14 72.45 -7.91 11.51
C PRO A 14 72.72 -8.39 12.94
N PHE A 15 71.66 -8.43 13.75
CA PHE A 15 71.71 -8.91 15.13
C PHE A 15 72.20 -10.37 15.16
N LYS A 16 73.28 -10.67 15.90
CA LYS A 16 74.02 -11.94 15.84
C LYS A 16 73.25 -13.17 16.35
N HIS A 17 72.10 -12.97 16.99
CA HIS A 17 71.20 -14.04 17.37
C HIS A 17 69.79 -13.73 16.84
N PRO A 18 69.29 -14.45 15.81
CA PRO A 18 67.88 -14.37 15.51
C PRO A 18 67.15 -14.88 16.75
N VAL A 19 66.27 -14.05 17.33
CA VAL A 19 65.30 -14.51 18.32
C VAL A 19 64.44 -15.54 17.59
N LYS A 20 64.78 -16.83 17.73
CA LYS A 20 63.95 -17.91 17.20
C LYS A 20 62.64 -17.82 17.97
N GLN A 21 61.58 -17.38 17.31
CA GLN A 21 60.24 -17.49 17.87
C GLN A 21 60.02 -18.95 18.25
N ASP A 22 59.54 -19.19 19.48
CA ASP A 22 59.15 -20.53 19.91
C ASP A 22 58.19 -21.10 18.84
N PRO A 23 58.50 -22.24 18.20
CA PRO A 23 57.64 -22.82 17.19
C PRO A 23 56.22 -23.11 17.72
N ASN A 24 56.07 -23.26 19.04
CA ASN A 24 54.77 -23.45 19.70
C ASN A 24 54.14 -22.15 20.21
N TYR A 25 54.73 -20.98 19.92
CA TYR A 25 54.20 -19.68 20.32
C TYR A 25 52.77 -19.48 19.79
N GLY A 26 52.55 -19.72 18.50
CA GLY A 26 51.24 -19.57 17.87
C GLY A 26 50.16 -20.46 18.49
N GLU A 27 50.50 -21.69 18.87
CA GLU A 27 49.55 -22.64 19.44
C GLU A 27 49.24 -22.32 20.92
N LYS A 28 50.26 -21.93 21.70
CA LYS A 28 50.08 -21.49 23.09
C LYS A 28 49.23 -20.22 23.16
N THR A 29 49.52 -19.21 22.32
CA THR A 29 48.75 -17.97 22.27
C THR A 29 47.34 -18.19 21.77
N TRP A 30 47.14 -19.09 20.79
CA TRP A 30 45.80 -19.50 20.36
C TRP A 30 44.99 -20.11 21.50
N LYS A 31 45.55 -21.05 22.28
CA LYS A 31 44.83 -21.67 23.41
C LYS A 31 44.36 -20.64 24.46
N VAL A 32 45.15 -19.59 24.70
CA VAL A 32 44.75 -18.49 25.59
C VAL A 32 43.57 -17.72 25.01
N LEU A 33 43.61 -17.40 23.71
CA LEU A 33 42.50 -16.71 23.02
C LEU A 33 41.25 -17.59 22.94
N GLU A 34 41.40 -18.87 22.64
CA GLU A 34 40.31 -19.86 22.60
C GLU A 34 39.62 -19.99 23.96
N SER A 35 40.39 -20.10 25.05
CA SER A 35 39.84 -20.11 26.42
C SER A 35 39.06 -18.83 26.73
N ALA A 36 39.59 -17.67 26.34
CA ALA A 36 38.91 -16.39 26.53
C ALA A 36 37.62 -16.30 25.70
N ILE A 37 37.62 -16.80 24.45
CA ILE A 37 36.41 -16.87 23.61
C ILE A 37 35.36 -17.77 24.26
N HIS A 38 35.76 -18.92 24.83
CA HIS A 38 34.85 -19.78 25.59
C HIS A 38 34.28 -19.08 26.83
N GLU A 39 35.09 -18.34 27.58
CA GLU A 39 34.60 -17.57 28.73
C GLU A 39 33.62 -16.46 28.32
N ILE A 40 33.88 -15.76 27.22
CA ILE A 40 32.98 -14.75 26.65
C ILE A 40 31.64 -15.38 26.22
N ASN A 41 31.68 -16.54 25.57
CA ASN A 41 30.48 -17.27 25.14
C ASN A 41 29.68 -17.84 26.33
N ASN A 42 30.34 -18.09 27.46
CA ASN A 42 29.73 -18.54 28.72
C ASN A 42 29.34 -17.36 29.65
N HIS A 43 29.39 -16.13 29.17
CA HIS A 43 29.05 -14.89 29.90
C HIS A 43 29.95 -14.57 31.11
N ASN A 44 31.17 -15.13 31.12
CA ASN A 44 32.16 -14.96 32.19
C ASN A 44 33.29 -13.99 31.77
N ALA A 45 32.95 -12.87 31.14
CA ALA A 45 33.95 -11.95 30.58
C ALA A 45 34.57 -10.95 31.57
N SER A 46 34.07 -10.87 32.81
CA SER A 46 34.51 -9.86 33.81
C SER A 46 35.94 -10.05 34.31
N GLY A 47 36.47 -11.27 34.23
CA GLY A 47 37.86 -11.60 34.63
C GLY A 47 38.89 -11.42 33.51
N LEU A 48 38.46 -11.08 32.29
CA LEU A 48 39.33 -11.03 31.12
C LEU A 48 39.97 -9.66 30.92
N SER A 49 41.27 -9.64 30.64
CA SER A 49 41.98 -8.44 30.19
C SER A 49 41.88 -8.28 28.66
N PHE A 50 40.95 -7.43 28.21
CA PHE A 50 40.75 -7.16 26.77
C PHE A 50 42.00 -6.61 26.08
N GLU A 51 42.81 -5.82 26.78
CA GLU A 51 44.07 -5.29 26.25
C GLU A 51 45.10 -6.40 26.00
N GLU A 52 45.23 -7.35 26.94
CA GLU A 52 46.14 -8.47 26.79
C GLU A 52 45.71 -9.41 25.67
N LEU A 53 44.40 -9.71 25.59
CA LEU A 53 43.83 -10.53 24.52
C LEU A 53 43.99 -9.86 23.15
N TYR A 54 43.76 -8.56 23.05
CA TYR A 54 44.00 -7.79 21.83
C TYR A 54 45.48 -7.83 21.42
N ARG A 55 46.41 -7.63 22.37
CA ARG A 55 47.86 -7.70 22.11
C ARG A 55 48.29 -9.09 21.64
N ASN A 56 47.72 -10.14 22.22
CA ASN A 56 47.97 -11.53 21.82
C ASN A 56 47.49 -11.80 20.39
N ALA A 57 46.26 -11.37 20.04
CA ALA A 57 45.73 -11.46 18.69
C ALA A 57 46.55 -10.65 17.68
N TYR A 58 46.96 -9.44 18.05
CA TYR A 58 47.83 -8.57 17.24
C TYR A 58 49.17 -9.25 16.92
N ASN A 59 49.84 -9.81 17.93
CA ASN A 59 51.11 -10.51 17.78
C ASN A 59 50.98 -11.76 16.90
N MET A 60 49.87 -12.50 16.98
CA MET A 60 49.62 -13.65 16.11
C MET A 60 49.51 -13.24 14.64
N VAL A 61 48.82 -12.14 14.34
CA VAL A 61 48.69 -11.64 12.95
C VAL A 61 50.04 -11.17 12.41
N ILE A 62 50.83 -10.45 13.21
CA ILE A 62 52.18 -9.97 12.80
C ILE A 62 53.14 -11.12 12.54
N ASN A 63 53.08 -12.17 13.37
CA ASN A 63 53.93 -13.34 13.24
C ASN A 63 53.46 -14.33 12.16
N LYS A 64 52.60 -13.88 11.23
CA LYS A 64 52.06 -14.67 10.10
C LYS A 64 51.17 -15.86 10.51
N PHE A 65 50.65 -15.90 11.74
CA PHE A 65 49.71 -16.93 12.21
C PHE A 65 48.23 -16.53 12.02
N GLY A 66 47.94 -15.55 11.16
CA GLY A 66 46.57 -15.06 10.93
C GLY A 66 45.60 -16.11 10.38
N ASP A 67 46.07 -17.06 9.57
CA ASP A 67 45.22 -18.14 9.03
C ASP A 67 44.77 -19.13 10.11
N ARG A 68 45.70 -19.49 11.00
CA ARG A 68 45.41 -20.33 12.15
C ARG A 68 44.45 -19.64 13.13
N LEU A 69 44.63 -18.34 13.36
CA LEU A 69 43.75 -17.53 14.21
C LEU A 69 42.32 -17.49 13.66
N TYR A 70 42.17 -17.25 12.34
CA TYR A 70 40.87 -17.17 11.69
C TYR A 70 40.15 -18.54 11.67
N THR A 71 40.85 -19.60 11.27
CA THR A 71 40.28 -20.95 11.20
C THR A 71 39.94 -21.48 12.59
N GLY A 72 40.82 -21.26 13.57
CA GLY A 72 40.55 -21.62 14.96
C GLY A 72 39.30 -20.91 15.49
N LEU A 73 39.15 -19.61 15.22
CA LEU A 73 37.95 -18.86 15.61
C LEU A 73 36.69 -19.45 15.00
N GLN A 74 36.74 -19.75 13.70
CA GLN A 74 35.62 -20.33 12.97
C GLN A 74 35.21 -21.68 13.58
N ASP A 75 36.17 -22.54 13.91
CA ASP A 75 35.91 -23.84 14.52
C ASP A 75 35.35 -23.72 15.94
N THR A 76 35.92 -22.84 16.78
CA THR A 76 35.43 -22.59 18.14
C THR A 76 34.00 -22.08 18.14
N ILE A 77 33.66 -21.12 17.26
CA ILE A 77 32.29 -20.61 17.12
C ILE A 77 31.36 -21.71 16.60
N ARG A 78 31.79 -22.49 15.60
CA ARG A 78 30.98 -23.59 15.03
C ARG A 78 30.57 -24.60 16.10
N VAL A 79 31.52 -25.07 16.91
CA VAL A 79 31.24 -26.04 18.00
C VAL A 79 30.29 -25.43 19.03
N HIS A 80 30.48 -24.16 19.39
CA HIS A 80 29.59 -23.47 20.31
C HIS A 80 28.15 -23.35 19.76
N LEU A 81 28.00 -22.97 18.48
CA LEU A 81 26.70 -22.81 17.83
C LEU A 81 25.97 -24.14 17.65
N GLN A 82 26.68 -25.25 17.40
CA GLN A 82 26.07 -26.59 17.39
C GLN A 82 25.47 -26.94 18.75
N GLY A 83 26.16 -26.62 19.85
CA GLY A 83 25.62 -26.79 21.20
C GLY A 83 24.43 -25.87 21.51
N ILE A 84 24.40 -24.66 20.93
CA ILE A 84 23.24 -23.76 21.02
C ILE A 84 22.05 -24.31 20.23
N ALA A 85 22.26 -24.79 19.00
CA ALA A 85 21.20 -25.35 18.17
C ALA A 85 20.50 -26.51 18.88
N GLN A 86 21.26 -27.43 19.50
CA GLN A 86 20.70 -28.53 20.29
C GLN A 86 19.81 -28.03 21.43
N ARG A 87 20.24 -27.01 22.19
CA ARG A 87 19.45 -26.43 23.29
C ARG A 87 18.17 -25.76 22.81
N ILE A 88 18.23 -25.12 21.64
CA ILE A 88 17.05 -24.50 21.01
C ILE A 88 16.08 -25.59 20.55
N ASP A 89 16.58 -26.69 20.01
CA ASP A 89 15.74 -27.82 19.59
C ASP A 89 15.01 -28.48 20.79
N GLU A 90 15.68 -28.61 21.93
CA GLU A 90 15.10 -29.13 23.17
C GLU A 90 13.93 -28.27 23.71
N ALA A 91 13.93 -26.95 23.45
CA ALA A 91 12.86 -26.05 23.89
C ALA A 91 11.56 -26.30 23.10
N GLN A 92 10.41 -26.44 23.78
CA GLN A 92 9.12 -26.77 23.15
C GLN A 92 8.14 -25.59 23.12
N GLY A 93 7.21 -25.60 22.16
CA GLY A 93 6.09 -24.65 22.07
C GLY A 93 6.52 -23.17 22.01
N GLU A 94 5.78 -22.29 22.71
CA GLU A 94 6.09 -20.84 22.77
C GLU A 94 7.43 -20.53 23.46
N GLY A 95 7.99 -21.47 24.22
CA GLY A 95 9.32 -21.35 24.82
C GLY A 95 10.44 -21.34 23.79
N PHE A 96 10.24 -21.98 22.64
CA PHE A 96 11.22 -22.07 21.54
C PHE A 96 11.66 -20.70 21.03
N LEU A 97 10.70 -19.82 20.68
CA LEU A 97 11.03 -18.49 20.14
C LEU A 97 11.72 -17.61 21.19
N ARG A 98 11.35 -17.74 22.47
CA ARG A 98 11.99 -17.00 23.57
C ARG A 98 13.43 -17.44 23.76
N GLU A 99 13.68 -18.75 23.72
CA GLU A 99 15.03 -19.30 23.81
C GLU A 99 15.87 -18.87 22.61
N LEU A 100 15.32 -18.93 21.39
CA LEU A 100 15.98 -18.46 20.18
C LEU A 100 16.36 -16.97 20.29
N LYS A 101 15.43 -16.11 20.73
CA LYS A 101 15.69 -14.69 20.98
C LYS A 101 16.80 -14.47 22.02
N LEU A 102 16.75 -15.20 23.14
CA LEU A 102 17.74 -15.08 24.20
C LEU A 102 19.14 -15.48 23.70
N ARG A 103 19.24 -16.61 23.01
CA ARG A 103 20.51 -17.12 22.47
C ARG A 103 21.06 -16.22 21.37
N TRP A 104 20.21 -15.68 20.50
CA TRP A 104 20.60 -14.70 19.50
C TRP A 104 21.19 -13.43 20.14
N GLY A 105 20.50 -12.86 21.12
CA GLY A 105 20.99 -11.66 21.81
C GLY A 105 22.31 -11.90 22.54
N ASN A 106 22.48 -13.08 23.11
CA ASN A 106 23.73 -13.50 23.76
C ASN A 106 24.86 -13.67 22.74
N HIS A 107 24.61 -14.37 21.63
CA HIS A 107 25.58 -14.55 20.55
C HIS A 107 26.05 -13.21 19.99
N ASN A 108 25.14 -12.26 19.72
CA ASN A 108 25.51 -10.94 19.22
C ASN A 108 26.39 -10.15 20.20
N LYS A 109 26.13 -10.22 21.51
CA LYS A 109 26.98 -9.60 22.52
C LYS A 109 28.37 -10.24 22.54
N SER A 110 28.44 -11.57 22.56
CA SER A 110 29.72 -12.30 22.53
C SER A 110 30.51 -11.98 21.26
N MET A 111 29.85 -11.94 20.10
CA MET A 111 30.49 -11.60 18.82
C MET A 111 31.00 -10.17 18.76
N GLN A 112 30.33 -9.19 19.38
CA GLN A 112 30.85 -7.82 19.51
C GLN A 112 32.15 -7.79 20.32
N MET A 113 32.19 -8.50 21.45
CA MET A 113 33.38 -8.58 22.31
C MET A 113 34.54 -9.28 21.61
N ILE A 114 34.26 -10.38 20.90
CA ILE A 114 35.25 -11.11 20.08
C ILE A 114 35.77 -10.23 18.95
N ARG A 115 34.90 -9.48 18.26
CA ARG A 115 35.29 -8.53 17.22
C ARG A 115 36.24 -7.47 17.76
N ASP A 116 35.97 -6.95 18.95
CA ASP A 116 36.79 -5.90 19.56
C ASP A 116 38.18 -6.44 19.96
N ILE A 117 38.27 -7.68 20.44
CA ILE A 117 39.55 -8.39 20.68
C ILE A 117 40.31 -8.62 19.36
N LEU A 118 39.61 -8.98 18.29
CA LEU A 118 40.19 -9.35 17.00
C LEU A 118 40.22 -8.19 16.00
N MET A 119 40.06 -6.96 16.45
CA MET A 119 39.93 -5.76 15.60
C MET A 119 41.09 -5.60 14.60
N TYR A 120 42.31 -5.97 14.99
CA TYR A 120 43.47 -5.91 14.10
C TYR A 120 43.43 -6.96 12.98
N MET A 121 42.91 -8.16 13.28
CA MET A 121 42.72 -9.22 12.29
C MET A 121 41.73 -8.78 11.22
N ASP A 122 40.60 -8.19 11.62
CA ASP A 122 39.59 -7.64 10.69
C ASP A 122 40.16 -6.50 9.82
N ARG A 123 40.99 -5.63 10.40
CA ARG A 123 41.54 -4.47 9.67
C ARG A 123 42.61 -4.84 8.65
N ILE A 124 43.44 -5.83 8.94
CA ILE A 124 44.61 -6.16 8.11
C ILE A 124 44.42 -7.50 7.42
N TYR A 125 44.37 -8.58 8.18
CA TYR A 125 44.43 -9.93 7.62
C TYR A 125 43.20 -10.27 6.78
N VAL A 126 42.00 -9.98 7.28
CA VAL A 126 40.73 -10.23 6.58
C VAL A 126 40.65 -9.44 5.28
N LYS A 127 41.06 -8.16 5.28
CA LYS A 127 41.10 -7.32 4.08
C LYS A 127 42.12 -7.79 3.05
N HIS A 128 43.32 -8.18 3.47
CA HIS A 128 44.35 -8.64 2.55
C HIS A 128 44.04 -10.01 1.93
N GLN A 129 43.33 -10.88 2.65
CA GLN A 129 43.00 -12.24 2.21
C GLN A 129 41.58 -12.36 1.62
N ASN A 130 40.84 -11.25 1.48
CA ASN A 130 39.44 -11.23 1.04
C ASN A 130 38.54 -12.22 1.80
N LYS A 131 38.77 -12.36 3.11
CA LYS A 131 37.96 -13.23 3.99
C LYS A 131 36.75 -12.46 4.55
N THR A 132 35.79 -13.19 5.11
CA THR A 132 34.61 -12.60 5.77
C THR A 132 35.01 -11.98 7.12
N PRO A 133 34.62 -10.72 7.43
CA PRO A 133 34.85 -10.09 8.73
C PRO A 133 34.27 -10.91 9.89
N VAL A 134 34.90 -10.83 11.07
CA VAL A 134 34.53 -11.66 12.24
C VAL A 134 33.05 -11.55 12.60
N HIS A 135 32.50 -10.33 12.60
CA HIS A 135 31.07 -10.15 12.90
C HIS A 135 30.17 -10.83 11.85
N GLN A 136 30.47 -10.64 10.56
CA GLN A 136 29.70 -11.27 9.48
C GLN A 136 29.85 -12.79 9.49
N LEU A 137 31.04 -13.31 9.80
CA LEU A 137 31.27 -14.74 9.99
C LEU A 137 30.36 -15.31 11.09
N GLY A 138 30.21 -14.59 12.20
CA GLY A 138 29.29 -14.98 13.27
C GLY A 138 27.82 -15.02 12.85
N LEU A 139 27.40 -14.11 11.96
CA LEU A 139 26.06 -14.11 11.37
C LEU A 139 25.87 -15.27 10.39
N ASP A 140 26.83 -15.49 9.49
CA ASP A 140 26.79 -16.57 8.49
C ASP A 140 26.76 -17.94 9.18
N LEU A 141 27.60 -18.15 10.20
CA LEU A 141 27.59 -19.39 10.97
C LEU A 141 26.28 -19.60 11.74
N TRP A 142 25.67 -18.53 12.27
CA TRP A 142 24.37 -18.63 12.92
C TRP A 142 23.27 -19.04 11.92
N ARG A 143 23.24 -18.40 10.75
CA ARG A 143 22.33 -18.76 9.67
C ARG A 143 22.46 -20.23 9.29
N ASP A 144 23.68 -20.67 9.02
CA ASP A 144 23.94 -21.99 8.45
C ASP A 144 23.81 -23.14 9.46
N LEU A 145 24.09 -22.89 10.75
CA LEU A 145 24.10 -23.93 11.79
C LEU A 145 22.87 -23.93 12.70
N VAL A 146 22.18 -22.79 12.85
CA VAL A 146 21.03 -22.66 13.75
C VAL A 146 19.74 -22.51 12.95
N ILE A 147 19.68 -21.57 12.00
CA ILE A 147 18.42 -21.31 11.27
C ILE A 147 18.12 -22.40 10.24
N TYR A 148 19.14 -22.83 9.49
CA TYR A 148 19.02 -23.92 8.50
C TYR A 148 19.18 -25.33 9.12
N ASP A 149 19.15 -25.45 10.45
CA ASP A 149 19.04 -26.76 11.07
C ASP A 149 17.66 -27.37 10.74
N ALA A 150 17.66 -28.62 10.29
CA ALA A 150 16.46 -29.28 9.78
C ALA A 150 15.32 -29.38 10.81
N ASN A 151 15.65 -29.44 12.10
CA ASN A 151 14.65 -29.48 13.16
C ASN A 151 14.13 -28.08 13.50
N ILE A 152 14.96 -27.05 13.37
CA ILE A 152 14.64 -25.66 13.76
C ILE A 152 13.90 -24.92 12.63
N GLU A 153 14.33 -25.06 11.38
CA GLU A 153 13.81 -24.29 10.23
C GLU A 153 12.29 -24.39 10.11
N GLY A 154 11.77 -25.62 10.01
CA GLY A 154 10.34 -25.87 9.86
C GLY A 154 9.52 -25.43 11.08
N ARG A 155 10.08 -25.57 12.28
CA ARG A 155 9.44 -25.16 13.53
C ARG A 155 9.39 -23.64 13.64
N LEU A 156 10.46 -22.94 13.29
CA LEU A 156 10.51 -21.48 13.27
C LEU A 156 9.42 -20.92 12.35
N ARG A 157 9.38 -21.40 11.10
CA ARG A 157 8.37 -21.01 10.12
C ARG A 157 6.95 -21.27 10.64
N SER A 158 6.68 -22.48 11.13
CA SER A 158 5.35 -22.87 11.62
C SER A 158 4.89 -22.03 12.82
N ASN A 159 5.79 -21.74 13.78
CA ASN A 159 5.45 -20.93 14.95
C ASN A 159 5.15 -19.47 14.57
N LEU A 160 5.97 -18.86 13.70
CA LEU A 160 5.73 -17.50 13.24
C LEU A 160 4.39 -17.37 12.49
N LEU A 161 4.08 -18.31 11.59
CA LEU A 161 2.80 -18.32 10.87
C LEU A 161 1.62 -18.54 11.80
N ASN A 162 1.76 -19.39 12.81
CA ASN A 162 0.71 -19.64 13.80
C ASN A 162 0.42 -18.39 14.64
N LEU A 163 1.45 -17.66 15.09
CA LEU A 163 1.28 -16.40 15.81
C LEU A 163 0.51 -15.35 14.99
N VAL A 164 0.85 -15.21 13.70
CA VAL A 164 0.10 -14.32 12.79
C VAL A 164 -1.36 -14.75 12.69
N GLN A 165 -1.61 -16.06 12.51
CA GLN A 165 -2.97 -16.58 12.38
C GLN A 165 -3.80 -16.34 13.63
N ARG A 166 -3.22 -16.55 14.81
CA ARG A 166 -3.86 -16.29 16.11
C ARG A 166 -4.19 -14.81 16.27
N GLU A 167 -3.26 -13.91 15.90
CA GLU A 167 -3.52 -12.48 15.94
C GLU A 167 -4.63 -12.06 14.97
N ARG A 168 -4.69 -12.63 13.75
CA ARG A 168 -5.80 -12.38 12.79
C ARG A 168 -7.16 -12.82 13.32
N ASN A 169 -7.18 -13.85 14.17
CA ASN A 169 -8.37 -14.33 14.86
C ASN A 169 -8.71 -13.52 16.14
N GLY A 170 -7.93 -12.47 16.45
CA GLY A 170 -8.17 -11.57 17.58
C GLY A 170 -7.46 -11.95 18.88
N GLU A 171 -6.56 -12.94 18.86
CA GLU A 171 -5.76 -13.28 20.04
C GLU A 171 -4.60 -12.29 20.25
N MET A 172 -4.28 -12.01 21.51
CA MET A 172 -3.13 -11.19 21.88
C MET A 172 -1.84 -12.01 21.76
N ILE A 173 -0.88 -11.49 20.97
CA ILE A 173 0.44 -12.09 20.80
C ILE A 173 1.56 -11.22 21.37
N ASP A 174 2.70 -11.83 21.68
CA ASP A 174 3.92 -11.10 22.05
C ASP A 174 4.57 -10.47 20.81
N ARG A 175 4.11 -9.28 20.42
CA ARG A 175 4.62 -8.51 19.27
C ARG A 175 6.11 -8.18 19.40
N ALA A 176 6.62 -8.01 20.63
CA ALA A 176 8.03 -7.71 20.87
C ALA A 176 8.94 -8.92 20.65
N LEU A 177 8.46 -10.12 20.98
CA LEU A 177 9.11 -11.37 20.61
C LEU A 177 9.12 -11.54 19.09
N PHE A 178 7.97 -11.37 18.43
CA PHE A 178 7.86 -11.50 16.97
C PHE A 178 8.82 -10.55 16.25
N LYS A 179 8.81 -9.26 16.61
CA LYS A 179 9.69 -8.23 16.05
C LYS A 179 11.17 -8.59 16.22
N SER A 180 11.55 -9.13 17.38
CA SER A 180 12.93 -9.52 17.64
C SER A 180 13.40 -10.65 16.73
N ILE A 181 12.51 -11.60 16.40
CA ILE A 181 12.82 -12.72 15.52
C ILE A 181 12.85 -12.27 14.05
N THR A 182 11.90 -11.45 13.61
CA THR A 182 11.92 -10.90 12.24
C THR A 182 13.13 -9.99 12.01
N THR A 183 13.50 -9.18 13.00
CA THR A 183 14.73 -8.36 12.94
C THR A 183 15.97 -9.25 12.87
N MET A 184 16.03 -10.33 13.66
CA MET A 184 17.12 -11.32 13.53
C MET A 184 17.21 -11.90 12.11
N LEU A 185 16.08 -12.31 11.52
CA LEU A 185 16.08 -12.84 10.16
C LEU A 185 16.56 -11.81 9.13
N MET A 186 16.21 -10.54 9.31
CA MET A 186 16.72 -9.43 8.49
C MET A 186 18.21 -9.17 8.69
N ASP A 187 18.70 -9.23 9.93
CA ASP A 187 20.12 -9.08 10.27
C ASP A 187 20.99 -10.18 9.62
N LEU A 188 20.43 -11.39 9.46
CA LEU A 188 21.08 -12.51 8.75
C LEU A 188 21.03 -12.37 7.23
N GLY A 189 20.18 -11.48 6.72
CA GLY A 189 20.09 -11.11 5.31
C GLY A 189 18.64 -11.05 4.79
N PRO A 190 18.32 -10.12 3.88
CA PRO A 190 16.96 -10.00 3.33
C PRO A 190 16.45 -11.27 2.64
N ASP A 191 17.34 -12.06 2.04
CA ASP A 191 16.97 -13.33 1.41
C ASP A 191 16.62 -14.42 2.43
N VAL A 192 17.21 -14.37 3.64
CA VAL A 192 16.88 -15.30 4.73
C VAL A 192 15.49 -14.98 5.25
N TYR A 193 15.19 -13.71 5.54
CA TYR A 193 13.84 -13.28 5.92
C TYR A 193 12.79 -13.66 4.86
N ARG A 194 13.12 -13.48 3.57
CA ARG A 194 12.22 -13.84 2.48
C ARG A 194 11.89 -15.33 2.46
N ARG A 195 12.92 -16.18 2.40
CA ARG A 195 12.77 -17.63 2.26
C ARG A 195 12.16 -18.27 3.49
N GLU A 196 12.60 -17.86 4.68
CA GLU A 196 12.21 -18.51 5.92
C GLU A 196 10.85 -18.08 6.45
N PHE A 197 10.42 -16.87 6.08
CA PHE A 197 9.19 -16.29 6.61
C PHE A 197 8.30 -15.68 5.53
N GLU A 198 8.78 -14.67 4.79
CA GLU A 198 7.91 -13.82 3.95
C GLU A 198 7.11 -14.61 2.89
N ASP A 199 7.77 -15.53 2.17
CA ASP A 199 7.13 -16.28 1.09
C ASP A 199 5.98 -17.16 1.63
N ALA A 200 6.24 -17.86 2.74
CA ALA A 200 5.23 -18.69 3.39
C ALA A 200 4.13 -17.84 4.08
N TYR A 201 4.49 -16.69 4.61
CA TYR A 201 3.56 -15.71 5.20
C TYR A 201 2.58 -15.18 4.16
N LEU A 202 3.06 -14.79 2.98
CA LEU A 202 2.23 -14.30 1.88
C LEU A 202 1.32 -15.41 1.33
N ALA A 203 1.84 -16.63 1.16
CA ALA A 203 1.04 -17.77 0.73
C ALA A 203 -0.09 -18.08 1.73
N LYS A 204 0.23 -18.11 3.03
CA LYS A 204 -0.79 -18.36 4.06
C LYS A 204 -1.79 -17.22 4.18
N ALA A 205 -1.36 -15.97 3.98
CA ALA A 205 -2.25 -14.82 3.93
C ALA A 205 -3.23 -14.89 2.75
N SER A 206 -2.77 -15.27 1.56
CA SER A 206 -3.64 -15.46 0.38
C SER A 206 -4.70 -16.54 0.66
N GLU A 207 -4.31 -17.69 1.21
CA GLU A 207 -5.27 -18.74 1.60
C GLU A 207 -6.30 -18.25 2.62
N PHE A 208 -5.85 -17.53 3.64
CA PHE A 208 -6.72 -16.98 4.69
C PHE A 208 -7.75 -16.00 4.11
N PHE A 209 -7.30 -15.00 3.34
CA PHE A 209 -8.19 -14.00 2.76
C PHE A 209 -9.11 -14.57 1.69
N LYS A 210 -8.69 -15.61 0.98
CA LYS A 210 -9.55 -16.30 0.01
C LYS A 210 -10.74 -16.98 0.69
N VAL A 211 -10.51 -17.66 1.82
CA VAL A 211 -11.60 -18.29 2.60
C VAL A 211 -12.49 -17.22 3.23
N GLU A 212 -11.89 -16.19 3.82
CA GLU A 212 -12.62 -15.09 4.44
C GLU A 212 -13.48 -14.30 3.44
N ALA A 213 -12.96 -14.04 2.23
CA ALA A 213 -13.72 -13.41 1.16
C ALA A 213 -14.99 -14.20 0.80
N GLN A 214 -14.87 -15.52 0.66
CA GLN A 214 -16.00 -16.39 0.35
C GLN A 214 -17.05 -16.37 1.46
N GLU A 215 -16.60 -16.43 2.72
CA GLU A 215 -17.49 -16.32 3.88
C GLU A 215 -18.22 -14.97 3.89
N TYR A 216 -17.51 -13.87 3.71
CA TYR A 216 -18.11 -12.53 3.72
C TYR A 216 -19.10 -12.32 2.58
N ILE A 217 -18.81 -12.81 1.37
CA ILE A 217 -19.76 -12.74 0.25
C ILE A 217 -21.06 -13.50 0.54
N SER A 218 -20.98 -14.62 1.27
CA SER A 218 -22.16 -15.42 1.61
C SER A 218 -22.98 -14.87 2.78
N THR A 219 -22.36 -14.07 3.66
CA THR A 219 -22.95 -13.68 4.95
C THR A 219 -23.25 -12.18 5.09
N CYS A 220 -22.53 -11.33 4.35
CA CYS A 220 -22.60 -9.87 4.46
C CYS A 220 -23.26 -9.22 3.25
N ASN A 221 -23.79 -8.01 3.44
CA ASN A 221 -24.15 -7.12 2.34
C ASN A 221 -22.90 -6.36 1.82
N CYS A 222 -23.05 -5.61 0.71
CA CYS A 222 -21.91 -4.89 0.15
C CYS A 222 -21.27 -3.85 1.10
N PRO A 223 -22.01 -2.94 1.76
CA PRO A 223 -21.42 -2.00 2.72
C PRO A 223 -20.58 -2.68 3.82
N ASP A 224 -21.12 -3.72 4.45
CA ASP A 224 -20.46 -4.45 5.53
C ASP A 224 -19.19 -5.15 5.03
N TYR A 225 -19.25 -5.74 3.83
CA TYR A 225 -18.07 -6.32 3.19
C TYR A 225 -16.98 -5.27 2.98
N LEU A 226 -17.32 -4.11 2.40
CA LEU A 226 -16.36 -3.04 2.09
C LEU A 226 -15.73 -2.50 3.38
N GLN A 227 -16.51 -2.37 4.45
CA GLN A 227 -16.02 -2.01 5.79
C GLN A 227 -14.98 -3.01 6.32
N ARG A 228 -15.27 -4.31 6.22
CA ARG A 228 -14.36 -5.37 6.67
C ARG A 228 -13.10 -5.44 5.82
N ALA A 229 -13.22 -5.29 4.50
CA ALA A 229 -12.06 -5.25 3.60
C ALA A 229 -11.14 -4.05 3.91
N GLU A 230 -11.70 -2.88 4.19
CA GLU A 230 -10.94 -1.71 4.63
C GLU A 230 -10.27 -1.94 5.99
N ALA A 231 -10.98 -2.55 6.95
CA ALA A 231 -10.42 -2.91 8.24
C ALA A 231 -9.23 -3.86 8.11
N ARG A 232 -9.35 -4.93 7.30
CA ARG A 232 -8.25 -5.87 7.03
C ARG A 232 -7.03 -5.20 6.41
N LEU A 233 -7.22 -4.28 5.44
CA LEU A 233 -6.10 -3.50 4.88
C LEU A 233 -5.37 -2.67 5.96
N ARG A 234 -6.11 -2.06 6.88
CA ARG A 234 -5.56 -1.28 7.99
C ARG A 234 -4.81 -2.17 8.98
N GLU A 235 -5.42 -3.29 9.38
CA GLU A 235 -4.83 -4.26 10.29
C GLU A 235 -3.51 -4.84 9.74
N GLU A 236 -3.44 -5.17 8.44
CA GLU A 236 -2.20 -5.66 7.81
C GLU A 236 -1.13 -4.56 7.71
N SER A 237 -1.48 -3.31 7.45
CA SER A 237 -0.51 -2.19 7.48
C SER A 237 0.02 -1.94 8.90
N GLU A 238 -0.87 -1.93 9.90
CA GLU A 238 -0.48 -1.82 11.32
C GLU A 238 0.41 -3.00 11.74
N ARG A 239 0.12 -4.21 11.26
CA ARG A 239 0.95 -5.40 11.51
C ARG A 239 2.37 -5.20 11.00
N VAL A 240 2.51 -4.69 9.79
CA VAL A 240 3.83 -4.41 9.22
C VAL A 240 4.57 -3.35 10.04
N GLN A 241 3.92 -2.23 10.34
CA GLN A 241 4.53 -1.15 11.12
C GLN A 241 4.97 -1.59 12.52
N ASN A 242 4.21 -2.49 13.15
CA ASN A 242 4.52 -2.96 14.48
C ASN A 242 5.74 -3.89 14.50
N TYR A 243 5.76 -4.94 13.67
CA TYR A 243 6.74 -6.02 13.82
C TYR A 243 7.26 -6.69 12.55
N LEU A 244 6.79 -6.35 11.35
CA LEU A 244 7.37 -6.86 10.09
C LEU A 244 8.35 -5.85 9.50
N ASP A 245 9.11 -6.28 8.50
CA ASP A 245 9.95 -5.39 7.73
C ASP A 245 9.12 -4.62 6.68
N SER A 246 9.51 -3.38 6.38
CA SER A 246 8.79 -2.52 5.44
C SER A 246 8.81 -3.05 4.01
N ILE A 247 9.77 -3.92 3.65
CA ILE A 247 9.78 -4.58 2.32
C ILE A 247 8.55 -5.47 2.09
N SER A 248 7.89 -5.92 3.17
CA SER A 248 6.71 -6.79 3.09
C SER A 248 5.41 -6.03 2.89
N GLU A 249 5.35 -4.73 3.22
CA GLU A 249 4.13 -3.91 3.13
C GLU A 249 3.49 -3.92 1.73
N PRO A 250 4.20 -3.61 0.62
CA PRO A 250 3.58 -3.62 -0.70
C PRO A 250 3.11 -5.03 -1.12
N LYS A 251 3.79 -6.09 -0.67
CA LYS A 251 3.47 -7.46 -1.04
C LYS A 251 2.22 -7.96 -0.32
N ILE A 252 2.14 -7.77 0.99
CA ILE A 252 0.94 -8.17 1.74
C ILE A 252 -0.27 -7.35 1.34
N THR A 253 -0.09 -6.04 1.10
CA THR A 253 -1.16 -5.17 0.58
C THR A 253 -1.68 -5.69 -0.75
N SER A 254 -0.79 -6.07 -1.68
CA SER A 254 -1.18 -6.65 -2.96
C SER A 254 -1.94 -7.97 -2.81
N VAL A 255 -1.57 -8.82 -1.84
CA VAL A 255 -2.31 -10.06 -1.54
C VAL A 255 -3.73 -9.74 -1.05
N VAL A 256 -3.88 -8.82 -0.11
CA VAL A 256 -5.21 -8.42 0.41
C VAL A 256 -6.06 -7.81 -0.71
N GLU A 257 -5.49 -6.91 -1.52
CA GLU A 257 -6.17 -6.28 -2.65
C GLU A 257 -6.59 -7.30 -3.71
N THR A 258 -5.76 -8.31 -3.97
CA THR A 258 -6.08 -9.36 -4.94
C THR A 258 -7.24 -10.25 -4.45
N GLU A 259 -7.15 -10.77 -3.23
CA GLU A 259 -8.12 -11.74 -2.72
C GLU A 259 -9.44 -11.08 -2.28
N LEU A 260 -9.39 -9.96 -1.55
CA LEU A 260 -10.58 -9.31 -1.02
C LEU A 260 -11.25 -8.34 -1.99
N ILE A 261 -10.52 -7.77 -2.95
CA ILE A 261 -11.06 -6.74 -3.86
C ILE A 261 -11.11 -7.24 -5.30
N LEU A 262 -9.98 -7.60 -5.91
CA LEU A 262 -9.91 -7.93 -7.35
C LEU A 262 -10.78 -9.15 -7.68
N HIS A 263 -10.64 -10.24 -6.93
CA HIS A 263 -11.42 -11.47 -7.17
C HIS A 263 -12.93 -11.28 -6.89
N GLN A 264 -13.29 -10.38 -5.96
CA GLN A 264 -14.67 -10.19 -5.53
C GLN A 264 -15.37 -8.96 -6.13
N MET A 265 -14.67 -8.14 -6.94
CA MET A 265 -15.22 -6.87 -7.41
C MET A 265 -16.53 -7.02 -8.21
N ARG A 266 -16.66 -8.05 -9.05
CA ARG A 266 -17.87 -8.32 -9.82
C ARG A 266 -19.02 -8.79 -8.91
N PRO A 267 -18.85 -9.85 -8.09
CA PRO A 267 -19.86 -10.24 -7.10
C PRO A 267 -20.35 -9.09 -6.22
N LEU A 268 -19.46 -8.21 -5.76
CA LEU A 268 -19.82 -7.08 -4.89
C LEU A 268 -20.69 -6.05 -5.60
N VAL A 269 -20.34 -5.72 -6.84
CA VAL A 269 -21.06 -4.70 -7.62
C VAL A 269 -22.43 -5.21 -8.09
N GLU A 270 -22.51 -6.50 -8.43
CA GLU A 270 -23.72 -7.18 -8.92
C GLU A 270 -24.60 -7.75 -7.80
N MET A 271 -24.22 -7.59 -6.53
CA MET A 271 -24.93 -8.16 -5.39
C MET A 271 -26.39 -7.69 -5.34
N GLU A 272 -27.31 -8.64 -5.17
CA GLU A 272 -28.73 -8.34 -5.11
C GLU A 272 -29.06 -7.41 -3.93
N ASN A 273 -29.80 -6.34 -4.20
CA ASN A 273 -30.29 -5.34 -3.23
C ASN A 273 -29.24 -4.56 -2.42
N SER A 274 -27.95 -4.83 -2.57
CA SER A 274 -26.89 -4.08 -1.87
C SER A 274 -25.68 -3.72 -2.75
N GLY A 275 -25.60 -4.22 -3.99
CA GLY A 275 -24.57 -3.85 -4.94
C GLY A 275 -24.66 -2.39 -5.39
N LEU A 276 -23.81 -2.00 -6.34
CA LEU A 276 -23.64 -0.60 -6.75
C LEU A 276 -24.96 0.08 -7.16
N VAL A 277 -25.84 -0.65 -7.85
CA VAL A 277 -27.14 -0.11 -8.27
C VAL A 277 -28.01 0.26 -7.07
N ALA A 278 -28.05 -0.57 -6.04
CA ALA A 278 -28.80 -0.29 -4.82
C ALA A 278 -28.21 0.90 -4.06
N LEU A 279 -26.88 0.96 -3.95
CA LEU A 279 -26.17 2.08 -3.31
C LEU A 279 -26.44 3.42 -4.02
N LEU A 280 -26.45 3.42 -5.35
CA LEU A 280 -26.79 4.60 -6.16
C LEU A 280 -28.27 5.00 -6.02
N GLN A 281 -29.17 4.02 -5.88
CA GLN A 281 -30.60 4.30 -5.68
C GLN A 281 -30.88 4.91 -4.30
N GLN A 282 -30.23 4.38 -3.25
CA GLN A 282 -30.43 4.76 -1.85
C GLN A 282 -29.58 5.96 -1.39
N ASP A 283 -28.81 6.59 -2.28
CA ASP A 283 -27.97 7.75 -1.96
C ASP A 283 -26.94 7.50 -0.83
N GLN A 284 -26.44 6.26 -0.72
CA GLN A 284 -25.44 5.86 0.29
C GLN A 284 -24.04 6.36 -0.08
N ASN A 285 -23.81 7.68 0.03
CA ASN A 285 -22.60 8.36 -0.41
C ASN A 285 -21.32 7.86 0.29
N GLU A 286 -21.38 7.49 1.57
CA GLU A 286 -20.22 7.00 2.32
C GLU A 286 -19.75 5.64 1.81
N ASP A 287 -20.68 4.72 1.59
CA ASP A 287 -20.37 3.38 1.07
C ASP A 287 -19.95 3.42 -0.40
N LEU A 288 -20.53 4.32 -1.19
CA LEU A 288 -20.07 4.62 -2.56
C LEU A 288 -18.64 5.16 -2.56
N ALA A 289 -18.29 6.04 -1.63
CA ALA A 289 -16.93 6.58 -1.50
C ALA A 289 -15.93 5.49 -1.12
N ARG A 290 -16.34 4.59 -0.23
CA ARG A 290 -15.54 3.42 0.18
C ARG A 290 -15.33 2.47 -0.99
N MET A 291 -16.39 2.13 -1.71
CA MET A 291 -16.31 1.30 -2.93
C MET A 291 -15.36 1.92 -3.94
N HIS A 292 -15.51 3.22 -4.23
CA HIS A 292 -14.65 3.95 -5.16
C HIS A 292 -13.18 3.94 -4.73
N THR A 293 -12.90 4.14 -3.44
CA THR A 293 -11.53 4.16 -2.90
C THR A 293 -10.87 2.78 -2.95
N LEU A 294 -11.62 1.72 -2.61
CA LEU A 294 -11.13 0.34 -2.66
C LEU A 294 -10.91 -0.11 -4.10
N PHE A 295 -11.84 0.20 -5.01
CA PHE A 295 -11.75 -0.22 -6.41
C PHE A 295 -10.68 0.54 -7.19
N ARG A 296 -10.25 1.71 -6.69
CA ARG A 296 -9.10 2.44 -7.25
C ARG A 296 -7.78 1.67 -7.08
N ARG A 297 -7.69 0.82 -6.05
CA ARG A 297 -6.48 0.07 -5.72
C ARG A 297 -6.19 -1.07 -6.70
N VAL A 298 -7.23 -1.55 -7.39
CA VAL A 298 -7.14 -2.70 -8.28
C VAL A 298 -7.31 -2.30 -9.75
N GLN A 299 -6.64 -3.04 -10.64
CA GLN A 299 -6.75 -2.80 -12.08
C GLN A 299 -8.17 -3.11 -12.56
N GLY A 300 -8.76 -2.20 -13.35
CA GLY A 300 -10.11 -2.37 -13.91
C GLY A 300 -11.27 -2.12 -12.93
N GLY A 301 -11.00 -1.81 -11.65
CA GLY A 301 -12.06 -1.58 -10.66
C GLY A 301 -12.93 -0.37 -11.01
N HIS A 302 -12.33 0.78 -11.33
CA HIS A 302 -13.08 1.97 -11.76
C HIS A 302 -13.79 1.78 -13.09
N ASP A 303 -13.21 1.01 -14.01
CA ASP A 303 -13.81 0.71 -15.32
C ASP A 303 -15.13 -0.05 -15.14
N LEU A 304 -15.16 -0.99 -14.19
CA LEU A 304 -16.37 -1.74 -13.82
C LEU A 304 -17.45 -0.82 -13.25
N ILE A 305 -17.11 0.04 -12.28
CA ILE A 305 -18.06 0.99 -11.68
C ILE A 305 -18.63 1.91 -12.77
N ARG A 306 -17.79 2.44 -13.67
CA ARG A 306 -18.23 3.30 -14.78
C ARG A 306 -19.18 2.60 -15.74
N THR A 307 -18.89 1.33 -16.07
CA THR A 307 -19.74 0.54 -16.98
C THR A 307 -21.12 0.35 -16.38
N ILE A 308 -21.19 -0.10 -15.12
CA ILE A 308 -22.45 -0.40 -14.45
C ILE A 308 -23.23 0.87 -14.12
N MET A 309 -22.55 1.96 -13.74
CA MET A 309 -23.16 3.28 -13.60
C MET A 309 -23.76 3.76 -14.93
N SER A 310 -23.06 3.59 -16.06
CA SER A 310 -23.56 3.97 -17.39
C SER A 310 -24.81 3.19 -17.77
N GLU A 311 -24.81 1.88 -17.55
CA GLU A 311 -25.96 1.01 -17.81
C GLU A 311 -27.17 1.37 -16.95
N HIS A 312 -26.93 1.62 -15.65
CA HIS A 312 -27.97 2.06 -14.73
C HIS A 312 -28.55 3.42 -15.15
N LEU A 313 -27.70 4.42 -15.42
CA LEU A 313 -28.13 5.74 -15.89
C LEU A 313 -28.95 5.66 -17.17
N ARG A 314 -28.51 4.86 -18.14
CA ARG A 314 -29.26 4.67 -19.40
C ARG A 314 -30.60 3.97 -19.18
N LYS A 315 -30.68 3.02 -18.26
CA LYS A 315 -31.93 2.33 -17.93
C LYS A 315 -32.91 3.26 -17.21
N THR A 316 -32.47 3.94 -16.16
CA THR A 316 -33.29 4.90 -15.40
C THR A 316 -33.69 6.08 -16.28
N GLY A 317 -32.77 6.60 -17.08
CA GLY A 317 -33.02 7.67 -18.05
C GLY A 317 -34.05 7.27 -19.12
N ARG A 318 -33.97 6.05 -19.67
CA ARG A 318 -35.00 5.52 -20.59
C ARG A 318 -36.38 5.47 -19.95
N GLN A 319 -36.47 4.97 -18.73
CA GLN A 319 -37.73 4.93 -17.99
C GLN A 319 -38.28 6.34 -17.69
N LEU A 320 -37.41 7.33 -17.51
CA LEU A 320 -37.83 8.73 -17.32
C LEU A 320 -38.40 9.34 -18.61
N VAL A 321 -37.82 9.01 -19.77
CA VAL A 321 -38.18 9.67 -21.04
C VAL A 321 -39.26 8.95 -21.86
N GLU A 322 -39.39 7.63 -21.73
CA GLU A 322 -40.34 6.82 -22.52
C GLU A 322 -41.68 6.59 -21.80
N ASP A 323 -41.77 6.80 -20.48
CA ASP A 323 -42.99 6.55 -19.71
C ASP A 323 -44.14 7.50 -20.15
N PRO A 324 -45.25 6.97 -20.70
CA PRO A 324 -46.35 7.78 -21.21
C PRO A 324 -47.03 8.63 -20.14
N GLU A 325 -47.05 8.18 -18.88
CA GLU A 325 -47.62 8.94 -17.76
C GLU A 325 -46.73 10.12 -17.36
N ARG A 326 -45.41 9.97 -17.50
CA ARG A 326 -44.42 11.02 -17.20
C ARG A 326 -44.29 12.05 -18.31
N ASN A 327 -44.73 11.71 -19.52
CA ASN A 327 -44.75 12.60 -20.68
C ASN A 327 -46.01 13.48 -20.76
N LYS A 328 -46.89 13.43 -19.75
CA LYS A 328 -48.11 14.26 -19.70
C LYS A 328 -47.82 15.71 -19.30
N ASP A 329 -46.87 15.94 -18.40
CA ASP A 329 -46.50 17.27 -17.92
C ASP A 329 -45.05 17.62 -18.34
N PRO A 330 -44.87 18.54 -19.30
CA PRO A 330 -43.55 19.00 -19.75
C PRO A 330 -42.68 19.60 -18.64
N VAL A 331 -43.29 20.27 -17.65
CA VAL A 331 -42.54 20.95 -16.60
C VAL A 331 -41.99 19.93 -15.60
N ASP A 332 -42.83 19.00 -15.18
CA ASP A 332 -42.45 17.89 -14.30
C ASP A 332 -41.41 16.97 -14.96
N PHE A 333 -41.55 16.70 -16.26
CA PHE A 333 -40.55 15.96 -17.05
C PHE A 333 -39.14 16.56 -16.91
N VAL A 334 -39.00 17.85 -17.21
CA VAL A 334 -37.69 18.54 -17.14
C VAL A 334 -37.20 18.66 -15.70
N GLN A 335 -38.10 18.87 -14.75
CA GLN A 335 -37.74 18.93 -13.33
C GLN A 335 -37.17 17.61 -12.82
N ARG A 336 -37.74 16.47 -13.23
CA ARG A 336 -37.21 15.13 -12.90
C ARG A 336 -35.84 14.89 -13.52
N LEU A 337 -35.62 15.31 -14.78
CA LEU A 337 -34.30 15.22 -15.42
C LEU A 337 -33.23 16.04 -14.67
N LEU A 338 -33.57 17.26 -14.27
CA LEU A 338 -32.68 18.11 -13.47
C LEU A 338 -32.39 17.50 -12.10
N ALA A 339 -33.41 16.98 -11.41
CA ALA A 339 -33.26 16.34 -10.12
C ALA A 339 -32.35 15.11 -10.20
N GLU A 340 -32.49 14.31 -11.25
CA GLU A 340 -31.65 13.13 -11.48
C GLU A 340 -30.20 13.54 -11.78
N LYS A 341 -29.99 14.60 -12.58
CA LYS A 341 -28.64 15.12 -12.84
C LYS A 341 -27.98 15.63 -11.56
N ASP A 342 -28.70 16.43 -10.79
CA ASP A 342 -28.24 16.97 -9.50
C ASP A 342 -27.89 15.84 -8.51
N LYS A 343 -28.68 14.75 -8.51
CA LYS A 343 -28.40 13.55 -7.70
C LYS A 343 -27.02 12.97 -8.04
N PHE A 344 -26.80 12.62 -9.30
CA PHE A 344 -25.54 12.00 -9.72
C PHE A 344 -24.35 12.97 -9.66
N ASP A 345 -24.54 14.26 -9.90
CA ASP A 345 -23.49 15.26 -9.69
C ASP A 345 -23.05 15.33 -8.23
N ARG A 346 -24.00 15.28 -7.28
CA ARG A 346 -23.68 15.22 -5.86
C ARG A 346 -22.95 13.93 -5.49
N ILE A 347 -23.35 12.80 -6.05
CA ILE A 347 -22.66 11.51 -5.84
C ILE A 347 -21.22 11.59 -6.37
N ILE A 348 -21.01 12.09 -7.58
CA ILE A 348 -19.65 12.18 -8.16
C ILE A 348 -18.78 13.16 -7.34
N LEU A 349 -19.36 14.28 -6.90
CA LEU A 349 -18.67 15.27 -6.08
C LEU A 349 -18.27 14.70 -4.70
N ARG A 350 -19.18 13.99 -4.03
CA ARG A 350 -18.99 13.52 -2.65
C ARG A 350 -18.28 12.16 -2.56
N ALA A 351 -18.66 11.20 -3.40
CA ALA A 351 -18.19 9.82 -3.34
C ALA A 351 -17.01 9.56 -4.29
N PHE A 352 -17.02 10.14 -5.49
CA PHE A 352 -16.01 9.83 -6.52
C PHE A 352 -14.92 10.91 -6.65
N GLY A 353 -14.84 11.84 -5.69
CA GLY A 353 -13.77 12.84 -5.63
C GLY A 353 -13.71 13.79 -6.84
N SER A 354 -14.84 14.06 -7.48
CA SER A 354 -14.93 14.88 -8.71
C SER A 354 -14.14 14.34 -9.90
N ASP A 355 -14.06 13.01 -10.04
CA ASP A 355 -13.40 12.39 -11.18
C ASP A 355 -14.10 12.74 -12.51
N LYS A 356 -13.34 13.34 -13.43
CA LYS A 356 -13.81 13.78 -14.75
C LYS A 356 -14.28 12.61 -15.62
N THR A 357 -13.74 11.41 -15.44
CA THR A 357 -14.15 10.23 -16.22
C THR A 357 -15.57 9.80 -15.87
N PHE A 358 -15.96 9.86 -14.58
CA PHE A 358 -17.33 9.61 -14.14
C PHE A 358 -18.28 10.71 -14.60
N GLN A 359 -17.84 11.98 -14.59
CA GLN A 359 -18.60 13.09 -15.18
C GLN A 359 -18.88 12.90 -16.67
N ASN A 360 -17.88 12.44 -17.44
CA ASN A 360 -18.06 12.16 -18.87
C ASN A 360 -19.06 11.03 -19.11
N VAL A 361 -19.04 9.98 -18.28
CA VAL A 361 -20.02 8.88 -18.35
C VAL A 361 -21.43 9.39 -18.05
N LEU A 362 -21.59 10.25 -17.05
CA LEU A 362 -22.86 10.88 -16.72
C LEU A 362 -23.40 11.73 -17.89
N ASN A 363 -22.56 12.62 -18.41
CA ASN A 363 -22.94 13.50 -19.53
C ASN A 363 -23.30 12.71 -20.79
N SER A 364 -22.51 11.69 -21.15
CA SER A 364 -22.80 10.82 -22.30
C SER A 364 -24.09 10.01 -22.12
N ALA A 365 -24.39 9.55 -20.89
CA ALA A 365 -25.65 8.87 -20.63
C ALA A 365 -26.85 9.83 -20.78
N PHE A 366 -26.76 11.06 -20.25
CA PHE A 366 -27.79 12.09 -20.40
C PHE A 366 -28.03 12.47 -21.85
N GLU A 367 -26.97 12.69 -22.62
CA GLU A 367 -27.05 12.92 -24.06
C GLU A 367 -27.73 11.76 -24.79
N HIS A 368 -27.45 10.51 -24.40
CA HIS A 368 -28.08 9.35 -25.02
C HIS A 368 -29.59 9.32 -24.79
N PHE A 369 -30.06 9.40 -23.53
CA PHE A 369 -31.48 9.17 -23.25
C PHE A 369 -32.37 10.39 -23.49
N ILE A 370 -31.88 11.63 -23.35
CA ILE A 370 -32.68 12.83 -23.63
C ILE A 370 -33.16 12.83 -25.09
N ASN A 371 -32.29 12.39 -26.01
CA ASN A 371 -32.60 12.35 -27.44
C ASN A 371 -33.45 11.14 -27.87
N LEU A 372 -33.81 10.22 -26.94
CA LEU A 372 -34.76 9.14 -27.25
C LEU A 372 -36.21 9.64 -27.35
N ASN A 373 -36.53 10.74 -26.67
CA ASN A 373 -37.85 11.36 -26.74
C ASN A 373 -37.83 12.56 -27.71
N GLN A 374 -38.54 12.44 -28.82
CA GLN A 374 -38.66 13.51 -29.83
C GLN A 374 -39.30 14.80 -29.28
N ARG A 375 -40.00 14.74 -28.15
CA ARG A 375 -40.60 15.90 -27.49
C ARG A 375 -39.66 16.61 -26.52
N SER A 376 -38.47 16.08 -26.26
CA SER A 376 -37.49 16.72 -25.35
C SER A 376 -37.18 18.19 -25.71
N PRO A 377 -36.96 18.57 -26.99
CA PRO A 377 -36.79 19.97 -27.37
C PRO A 377 -38.00 20.86 -27.03
N GLU A 378 -39.23 20.38 -27.27
CA GLU A 378 -40.48 21.07 -26.92
C GLU A 378 -40.59 21.25 -25.41
N PHE A 379 -40.35 20.18 -24.65
CA PHE A 379 -40.50 20.17 -23.18
C PHE A 379 -39.50 21.09 -22.49
N ILE A 380 -38.24 21.09 -22.92
CA ILE A 380 -37.23 22.00 -22.38
C ILE A 380 -37.62 23.46 -22.69
N SER A 381 -38.17 23.73 -23.88
CA SER A 381 -38.68 25.05 -24.25
C SER A 381 -39.87 25.51 -23.39
N LEU A 382 -40.83 24.61 -23.12
CA LEU A 382 -41.97 24.87 -22.26
C LEU A 382 -41.57 25.08 -20.80
N PHE A 383 -40.59 24.31 -20.30
CA PHE A 383 -40.05 24.51 -18.96
C PHE A 383 -39.38 25.88 -18.82
N MET A 384 -38.59 26.30 -19.80
CA MET A 384 -38.01 27.66 -19.82
C MET A 384 -39.11 28.74 -19.81
N ASP A 385 -40.15 28.57 -20.63
CA ASP A 385 -41.29 29.50 -20.69
C ASP A 385 -42.03 29.61 -19.35
N ASP A 386 -42.26 28.49 -18.66
CA ASP A 386 -42.90 28.48 -17.35
C ASP A 386 -42.04 29.17 -16.28
N LYS A 387 -40.72 28.88 -16.25
CA LYS A 387 -39.78 29.54 -15.33
C LYS A 387 -39.75 31.05 -15.55
N LEU A 388 -39.64 31.51 -16.79
CA LEU A 388 -39.60 32.95 -17.12
C LEU A 388 -40.93 33.69 -16.89
N ARG A 389 -42.07 32.99 -16.88
CA ARG A 389 -43.40 33.60 -16.62
C ARG A 389 -43.79 33.64 -15.16
N LYS A 390 -43.36 32.67 -14.36
CA LYS A 390 -43.82 32.52 -12.96
C LYS A 390 -42.71 32.06 -12.03
N GLY A 391 -41.85 31.15 -12.49
CA GLY A 391 -40.85 30.49 -11.64
C GLY A 391 -39.77 31.41 -11.07
N LEU A 392 -39.46 32.55 -11.69
CA LEU A 392 -38.44 33.50 -11.21
C LEU A 392 -38.98 34.56 -10.23
N LYS A 393 -40.29 34.57 -9.95
CA LYS A 393 -40.90 35.64 -9.15
C LYS A 393 -40.45 35.52 -7.68
N GLY A 394 -39.66 36.50 -7.21
CA GLY A 394 -39.18 36.57 -5.83
C GLY A 394 -37.84 35.87 -5.57
N MET A 395 -37.17 35.36 -6.61
CA MET A 395 -35.79 34.86 -6.54
C MET A 395 -34.80 36.04 -6.63
N ASN A 396 -33.62 35.89 -6.04
CA ASN A 396 -32.52 36.83 -6.27
C ASN A 396 -31.86 36.58 -7.65
N GLU A 397 -31.00 37.49 -8.10
CA GLU A 397 -30.33 37.37 -9.41
C GLU A 397 -29.44 36.11 -9.51
N ASP A 398 -28.76 35.73 -8.42
CA ASP A 398 -27.85 34.57 -8.40
C ASP A 398 -28.59 33.22 -8.56
N ASP A 399 -29.75 33.07 -7.89
CA ASP A 399 -30.58 31.87 -7.99
C ASP A 399 -31.23 31.78 -9.38
N VAL A 400 -31.60 32.91 -9.98
CA VAL A 400 -32.08 33.00 -11.36
C VAL A 400 -31.01 32.47 -12.32
N GLU A 401 -29.77 32.95 -12.21
CA GLU A 401 -28.66 32.50 -13.03
C GLU A 401 -28.37 31.00 -12.87
N THR A 402 -28.42 30.49 -11.63
CA THR A 402 -28.25 29.06 -11.34
C THR A 402 -29.30 28.21 -12.04
N VAL A 403 -30.56 28.65 -12.04
CA VAL A 403 -31.64 27.96 -12.77
C VAL A 403 -31.38 28.00 -14.28
N LEU A 404 -31.01 29.16 -14.83
CA LEU A 404 -30.72 29.29 -16.27
C LEU A 404 -29.57 28.37 -16.69
N ASP A 405 -28.49 28.29 -15.90
CA ASP A 405 -27.35 27.41 -16.18
C ASP A 405 -27.74 25.92 -16.17
N LYS A 406 -28.60 25.51 -15.25
CA LYS A 406 -29.12 24.13 -15.19
C LYS A 406 -29.93 23.77 -16.44
N VAL A 407 -30.79 24.68 -16.92
CA VAL A 407 -31.55 24.39 -18.15
C VAL A 407 -30.65 24.43 -19.38
N MET A 408 -29.69 25.35 -19.42
CA MET A 408 -28.68 25.39 -20.49
C MET A 408 -27.83 24.12 -20.54
N MET A 409 -27.54 23.52 -19.40
CA MET A 409 -26.88 22.21 -19.33
C MET A 409 -27.71 21.12 -20.03
N LEU A 410 -29.03 21.05 -19.81
CA LEU A 410 -29.89 20.11 -20.56
C LEU A 410 -29.97 20.43 -22.05
N PHE A 411 -30.01 21.72 -22.41
CA PHE A 411 -29.99 22.15 -23.81
C PHE A 411 -28.72 21.70 -24.54
N ARG A 412 -27.56 21.67 -23.87
CA ARG A 412 -26.31 21.16 -24.47
C ARG A 412 -26.40 19.68 -24.88
N PHE A 413 -27.23 18.90 -24.19
CA PHE A 413 -27.44 17.48 -24.50
C PHE A 413 -28.39 17.23 -25.68
N LEU A 414 -29.09 18.25 -26.18
CA LEU A 414 -30.00 18.11 -27.33
C LEU A 414 -29.23 18.01 -28.65
N GLN A 415 -29.61 17.05 -29.48
CA GLN A 415 -29.15 16.94 -30.87
C GLN A 415 -29.96 17.86 -31.81
N GLU A 416 -31.29 17.85 -31.71
CA GLU A 416 -32.21 18.65 -32.53
C GLU A 416 -32.42 20.08 -31.99
N LYS A 417 -31.34 20.88 -31.98
CA LYS A 417 -31.36 22.25 -31.44
C LYS A 417 -32.22 23.22 -32.27
N ASP A 418 -32.39 22.97 -33.55
CA ASP A 418 -33.25 23.71 -34.47
C ASP A 418 -34.75 23.53 -34.15
N VAL A 419 -35.15 22.32 -33.73
CA VAL A 419 -36.51 22.05 -33.25
C VAL A 419 -36.76 22.84 -31.96
N PHE A 420 -35.81 22.84 -31.02
CA PHE A 420 -35.88 23.66 -29.82
C PHE A 420 -36.03 25.15 -30.16
N GLU A 421 -35.23 25.68 -31.10
CA GLU A 421 -35.26 27.08 -31.54
C GLU A 421 -36.67 27.49 -32.01
N LYS A 422 -37.32 26.63 -32.81
CA LYS A 422 -38.67 26.86 -33.32
C LYS A 422 -39.70 27.00 -32.19
N TYR A 423 -39.68 26.08 -31.21
CA TYR A 423 -40.57 26.16 -30.05
C TYR A 423 -40.25 27.38 -29.17
N TYR A 424 -38.97 27.65 -28.93
CA TYR A 424 -38.53 28.76 -28.09
C TYR A 424 -39.00 30.10 -28.65
N LYS A 425 -38.88 30.30 -29.97
CA LYS A 425 -39.39 31.51 -30.66
C LYS A 425 -40.89 31.69 -30.51
N GLN A 426 -41.66 30.61 -30.65
CA GLN A 426 -43.11 30.67 -30.49
C GLN A 426 -43.49 31.06 -29.05
N HIS A 427 -42.79 30.53 -28.05
CA HIS A 427 -43.04 30.85 -26.65
C HIS A 427 -42.59 32.27 -26.30
N LEU A 428 -41.42 32.69 -26.78
CA LEU A 428 -40.92 34.06 -26.62
C LEU A 428 -41.87 35.08 -27.24
N ALA A 429 -42.33 34.87 -28.47
CA ALA A 429 -43.31 35.74 -29.12
C ALA A 429 -44.60 35.86 -28.30
N LYS A 430 -45.12 34.74 -27.77
CA LYS A 430 -46.28 34.74 -26.88
C LYS A 430 -46.02 35.51 -25.58
N ARG A 431 -44.83 35.40 -24.96
CA ARG A 431 -44.49 36.15 -23.74
C ARG A 431 -44.42 37.65 -23.98
N LEU A 432 -43.73 38.06 -25.04
CA LEU A 432 -43.59 39.46 -25.42
C LEU A 432 -44.95 40.09 -25.76
N LEU A 433 -45.80 39.40 -26.52
CA LEU A 433 -47.12 39.91 -26.91
C LEU A 433 -48.14 39.91 -25.76
N SER A 434 -48.04 38.98 -24.81
CA SER A 434 -48.98 38.89 -23.67
C SER A 434 -48.60 39.77 -22.48
N GLY A 435 -47.44 40.43 -22.50
CA GLY A 435 -46.97 41.30 -21.41
C GLY A 435 -46.68 40.57 -20.09
N ARG A 436 -46.49 39.23 -20.13
CA ARG A 436 -46.26 38.38 -18.95
C ARG A 436 -44.78 38.00 -18.78
N VAL A 437 -43.88 38.97 -18.93
CA VAL A 437 -42.44 38.76 -18.69
C VAL A 437 -42.14 39.13 -17.22
N VAL A 438 -41.50 38.24 -16.48
CA VAL A 438 -41.15 38.48 -15.06
C VAL A 438 -39.89 39.34 -14.93
N SER A 439 -38.92 39.17 -15.84
CA SER A 439 -37.66 39.92 -15.86
C SER A 439 -37.09 39.99 -17.28
N ASP A 440 -36.88 41.21 -17.77
CA ASP A 440 -36.23 41.46 -19.07
C ASP A 440 -34.74 41.08 -19.05
N ASP A 441 -34.10 41.21 -17.88
CA ASP A 441 -32.69 40.87 -17.70
C ASP A 441 -32.46 39.36 -17.77
N ALA A 442 -33.38 38.56 -17.20
CA ALA A 442 -33.33 37.09 -17.31
C ALA A 442 -33.50 36.61 -18.77
N GLU A 443 -34.38 37.24 -19.55
CA GLU A 443 -34.55 36.93 -20.99
C GLU A 443 -33.29 37.26 -21.79
N ARG A 444 -32.67 38.43 -21.53
CA ARG A 444 -31.40 38.82 -22.15
C ARG A 444 -30.27 37.87 -21.78
N SER A 445 -30.16 37.48 -20.51
CA SER A 445 -29.14 36.53 -20.04
C SER A 445 -29.27 35.18 -20.76
N LEU A 446 -30.49 34.64 -20.85
CA LEU A 446 -30.74 33.38 -21.56
C LEU A 446 -30.36 33.45 -23.05
N LEU A 447 -30.69 34.55 -23.74
CA LEU A 447 -30.26 34.77 -25.14
C LEU A 447 -28.74 34.84 -25.28
N VAL A 448 -28.04 35.46 -24.33
CA VAL A 448 -26.56 35.50 -24.31
C VAL A 448 -25.98 34.10 -24.12
N LYS A 449 -26.54 33.29 -23.22
CA LYS A 449 -26.12 31.89 -23.02
C LYS A 449 -26.38 31.05 -24.28
N LEU A 450 -27.56 31.14 -24.90
CA LEU A 450 -27.86 30.46 -26.17
C LEU A 450 -26.92 30.89 -27.31
N LYS A 451 -26.60 32.19 -27.40
CA LYS A 451 -25.65 32.73 -28.38
C LYS A 451 -24.24 32.19 -28.15
N THR A 452 -23.84 32.00 -26.90
CA THR A 452 -22.53 31.46 -26.54
C THR A 452 -22.41 29.98 -26.94
N GLU A 453 -23.48 29.21 -26.76
CA GLU A 453 -23.50 27.77 -27.07
C GLU A 453 -23.68 27.46 -28.56
N CYS A 454 -24.52 28.21 -29.28
CA CYS A 454 -24.89 27.90 -30.67
C CYS A 454 -24.38 28.92 -31.70
N GLY A 455 -23.74 29.99 -31.25
CA GLY A 455 -23.24 31.06 -32.10
C GLY A 455 -24.29 32.07 -32.52
N TYR A 456 -23.82 33.15 -33.17
CA TYR A 456 -24.65 34.31 -33.53
C TYR A 456 -25.79 33.98 -34.50
N GLN A 457 -25.56 33.06 -35.46
CA GLN A 457 -26.54 32.73 -36.49
C GLN A 457 -27.81 32.10 -35.90
N PHE A 458 -27.67 31.30 -34.85
CA PHE A 458 -28.80 30.65 -34.15
C PHE A 458 -29.69 31.69 -33.44
N THR A 459 -29.10 32.73 -32.85
CA THR A 459 -29.81 33.75 -32.07
C THR A 459 -30.13 35.04 -32.85
N SER A 460 -29.84 35.08 -34.15
CA SER A 460 -29.99 36.32 -34.95
C SER A 460 -31.45 36.67 -35.29
N LYS A 461 -32.34 35.69 -35.21
CA LYS A 461 -33.77 35.77 -35.53
C LYS A 461 -34.54 35.62 -34.23
#